data_AF-A0A959XN06-F1
#
_entry.id   AF-A0A959XN06-F1
#
_cell.length_a   1.000
_cell.length_b   1.000
_cell.length_c   1.000
_cell.angle_alpha   90.00
_cell.angle_beta   90.00
_cell.angle_gamma   90.00
#
_symmetry.space_group_name_H-M   'P 1'
#
loop_
_entity.id
_entity.type
_entity.pdbx_description
1 polymer ?
#
loop_
_entity_poly.entity_id
_entity_poly.type
_entity_poly.pdbx_seq_one_letter_code
_entity_poly.pdbx_strand_id
1 'polypeptide(L)'
;MLCAIPLLLIGCADPDQGPDTIRCPDMPDTFVSMVLRTLADSTDLFRGAYPPAAPLTCGLLSVLHEELKDDSARYCFTRLSRAHWSEDPHARITHAFAARHHAFGLYVAAAAHWNEDQRILGLEGLIELRRMRPMICTTREGYERLLQQDTALVRYLLLVVGTTPLSIGGSENATIHERYIRTVIQALDTYTGQHHGLEDEGSMRRVHNDTEWSKALHYWHSWLGE
;
A
#
# COMPACT_ATOMS: atom_id res chain seq x y z
N MET A 1 -20.66 17.38 -49.49
CA MET A 1 -20.17 16.39 -48.49
C MET A 1 -18.91 16.96 -47.85
N LEU A 2 -19.06 17.59 -46.69
CA LEU A 2 -17.94 18.06 -45.88
C LEU A 2 -17.74 17.04 -44.76
N CYS A 3 -16.58 16.39 -44.77
CA CYS A 3 -16.18 15.39 -43.79
C CYS A 3 -15.69 16.12 -42.53
N ALA A 4 -16.48 16.10 -41.46
CA ALA A 4 -16.09 16.63 -40.16
C ALA A 4 -15.23 15.58 -39.45
N ILE A 5 -13.93 15.84 -39.35
CA ILE A 5 -12.99 15.07 -38.52
C ILE A 5 -13.13 15.61 -37.10
N PRO A 6 -13.56 14.81 -36.11
CA PRO A 6 -13.52 15.24 -34.71
C PRO A 6 -12.06 15.26 -34.25
N LEU A 7 -11.56 16.45 -33.91
CA LEU A 7 -10.31 16.62 -33.18
C LEU A 7 -10.47 15.91 -31.81
N LEU A 8 -9.84 14.75 -31.68
CA LEU A 8 -9.54 14.14 -30.39
C LEU A 8 -8.56 15.07 -29.65
N LEU A 9 -9.08 15.75 -28.62
CA LEU A 9 -8.28 16.44 -27.62
C LEU A 9 -7.53 15.38 -26.80
N ILE A 10 -6.36 14.97 -27.29
CA ILE A 10 -5.36 14.30 -26.47
C ILE A 10 -4.79 15.39 -25.56
N GLY A 11 -5.32 15.47 -24.34
CA GLY A 11 -4.72 16.27 -23.29
C GLY A 11 -3.32 15.75 -23.02
N CYS A 12 -2.31 16.52 -23.37
CA CYS A 12 -0.95 16.30 -22.93
C CYS A 12 -0.94 16.44 -21.40
N ALA A 13 -0.75 15.32 -20.70
CA ALA A 13 -0.40 15.34 -19.29
C ALA A 13 0.94 16.07 -19.14
N ASP A 14 0.94 17.11 -18.32
CA ASP A 14 2.09 17.95 -18.03
C ASP A 14 3.11 17.13 -17.21
N PRO A 15 4.34 16.89 -17.70
CA PRO A 15 5.34 16.10 -16.97
C PRO A 15 5.91 16.83 -15.74
N ASP A 16 5.51 18.08 -15.49
CA ASP A 16 5.96 18.90 -14.35
C ASP A 16 5.01 18.85 -13.12
N GLN A 17 3.94 18.06 -13.18
CA GLN A 17 3.18 17.72 -11.97
C GLN A 17 3.93 16.62 -11.20
N GLY A 18 4.81 17.06 -10.27
CA GLY A 18 5.17 16.21 -9.13
C GLY A 18 3.89 15.64 -8.49
N PRO A 19 3.96 14.46 -7.83
CA PRO A 19 2.77 13.74 -7.40
C PRO A 19 1.83 14.70 -6.69
N ASP A 20 0.64 14.91 -7.26
CA ASP A 20 -0.41 15.74 -6.68
C ASP A 20 -0.44 15.46 -5.19
N THR A 21 0.01 16.43 -4.39
CA THR A 21 0.10 16.25 -2.94
C THR A 21 -1.30 15.92 -2.47
N ILE A 22 -1.51 14.70 -1.99
CA ILE A 22 -2.80 14.29 -1.43
C ILE A 22 -3.16 15.32 -0.35
N ARG A 23 -4.10 16.22 -0.67
CA ARG A 23 -4.62 17.19 0.29
C ARG A 23 -5.67 16.48 1.12
N CYS A 24 -5.29 16.12 2.33
CA CYS A 24 -6.21 15.61 3.34
C CYS A 24 -6.65 16.79 4.21
N PRO A 25 -7.83 17.39 3.97
CA PRO A 25 -8.25 18.62 4.64
C PRO A 25 -8.31 18.48 6.16
N ASP A 26 -8.51 17.27 6.66
CA ASP A 26 -8.61 16.98 8.09
C ASP A 26 -7.26 16.66 8.77
N MET A 27 -6.16 16.59 8.02
CA MET A 27 -4.84 16.22 8.55
C MET A 27 -3.91 17.44 8.63
N PRO A 28 -3.14 17.60 9.73
CA PRO A 28 -2.14 18.66 9.81
C PRO A 28 -1.06 18.50 8.72
N ASP A 29 -0.74 19.58 8.00
CA ASP A 29 0.31 19.57 6.96
C ASP A 29 1.66 19.08 7.50
N THR A 30 1.97 19.40 8.75
CA THR A 30 3.20 18.95 9.44
C THR A 30 3.24 17.44 9.59
N PHE A 31 2.10 16.81 9.85
CA PHE A 31 1.99 15.35 9.95
C PHE A 31 2.16 14.69 8.58
N VAL A 32 1.44 15.16 7.57
CA VAL A 32 1.56 14.64 6.19
C VAL A 32 3.01 14.78 5.69
N SER A 33 3.64 15.93 5.94
CA SER A 33 5.04 16.19 5.59
C SER A 33 6.02 15.30 6.36
N MET A 34 5.73 14.97 7.62
CA MET A 34 6.53 14.00 8.38
C MET A 34 6.42 12.62 7.73
N VAL A 35 5.20 12.16 7.43
CA VAL A 35 4.96 10.84 6.84
C VAL A 35 5.65 10.69 5.49
N LEU A 36 5.45 11.65 4.59
CA LEU A 36 6.09 11.64 3.27
C LEU A 36 7.61 11.61 3.38
N ARG A 37 8.20 12.42 4.26
CA ARG A 37 9.65 12.42 4.46
C ARG A 37 10.15 11.09 4.99
N THR A 38 9.51 10.51 6.02
CA THR A 38 9.94 9.23 6.60
C THR A 38 9.84 8.11 5.58
N LEU A 39 8.74 8.01 4.83
CA LEU A 39 8.49 6.89 3.92
C LEU A 39 9.16 7.03 2.55
N ALA A 40 9.60 8.22 2.16
CA ALA A 40 10.34 8.47 0.92
C ALA A 40 11.86 8.64 1.13
N ASP A 41 12.34 8.57 2.38
CA ASP A 41 13.76 8.72 2.74
C ASP A 41 14.58 7.53 2.23
N SER A 42 14.95 7.58 0.95
CA SER A 42 15.67 6.52 0.24
C SER A 42 17.18 6.72 0.15
N THR A 43 17.68 7.92 0.49
CA THR A 43 19.08 8.35 0.32
C THR A 43 19.71 7.85 -1.01
N ASP A 44 18.93 7.86 -2.10
CA ASP A 44 19.27 7.37 -3.44
C ASP A 44 19.70 5.90 -3.56
N LEU A 45 19.62 5.08 -2.51
CA LEU A 45 20.23 3.73 -2.47
C LEU A 45 19.65 2.75 -3.52
N PHE A 46 18.46 3.04 -4.07
CA PHE A 46 17.79 2.26 -5.10
C PHE A 46 16.91 3.14 -6.02
N ARG A 47 17.25 4.43 -6.18
CA ARG A 47 16.41 5.36 -6.95
C ARG A 47 16.31 4.90 -8.40
N GLY A 48 15.08 4.64 -8.86
CA GLY A 48 14.80 4.15 -10.22
C GLY A 48 14.90 2.64 -10.42
N ALA A 49 15.29 1.87 -9.39
CA ALA A 49 15.26 0.41 -9.45
C ALA A 49 13.84 -0.17 -9.37
N TYR A 50 12.96 0.54 -8.66
CA TYR A 50 11.55 0.20 -8.47
C TYR A 50 10.67 1.41 -8.82
N PRO A 51 9.40 1.18 -9.21
CA PRO A 51 8.40 2.24 -9.31
C PRO A 51 8.26 3.00 -7.99
N PRO A 52 7.89 4.30 -8.01
CA PRO A 52 7.60 5.03 -6.79
C PRO A 52 6.44 4.38 -6.03
N ALA A 53 6.55 4.31 -4.70
CA ALA A 53 5.47 3.80 -3.86
C ALA A 53 4.24 4.71 -3.96
N ALA A 54 3.05 4.10 -4.00
CA ALA A 54 1.80 4.87 -3.95
C ALA A 54 1.69 5.62 -2.61
N PRO A 55 1.34 6.91 -2.62
CA PRO A 55 1.14 7.65 -1.38
C PRO A 55 -0.08 7.14 -0.60
N LEU A 56 -0.02 7.22 0.73
CA LEU A 56 -1.13 6.82 1.59
C LEU A 56 -2.37 7.70 1.34
N THR A 57 -3.54 7.05 1.22
CA THR A 57 -4.83 7.76 1.12
C THR A 57 -5.18 8.46 2.43
N CYS A 58 -6.07 9.47 2.39
CA CYS A 58 -6.46 10.21 3.60
C CYS A 58 -7.06 9.32 4.69
N GLY A 59 -7.80 8.28 4.33
CA GLY A 59 -8.33 7.32 5.31
C GLY A 59 -7.21 6.61 6.08
N LEU A 60 -6.17 6.18 5.37
CA LEU A 60 -5.01 5.53 5.99
C LEU A 60 -4.11 6.50 6.76
N LEU A 61 -3.95 7.73 6.28
CA LEU A 61 -3.26 8.79 7.01
C LEU A 61 -3.97 9.11 8.33
N SER A 62 -5.30 9.13 8.35
CA SER A 62 -6.06 9.31 9.59
C SER A 62 -5.84 8.17 10.58
N VAL A 63 -5.82 6.91 10.12
CA VAL A 63 -5.56 5.75 10.99
C VAL A 63 -4.14 5.81 11.57
N LEU A 64 -3.15 6.11 10.72
CA LEU A 64 -1.77 6.28 11.17
C LEU A 64 -1.66 7.45 12.16
N HIS A 65 -2.31 8.59 11.89
CA HIS A 65 -2.27 9.75 12.78
C HIS A 65 -2.80 9.44 14.19
N GLU A 66 -3.91 8.72 14.28
CA GLU A 66 -4.45 8.27 15.56
C GLU A 66 -3.48 7.31 16.29
N GLU A 67 -2.85 6.39 15.57
CA GLU A 67 -1.90 5.44 16.14
C GLU A 67 -0.61 6.13 16.63
N LEU A 68 -0.11 7.14 15.91
CA LEU A 68 1.12 7.87 16.27
C LEU A 68 0.93 8.88 17.41
N LYS A 69 -0.26 8.94 18.03
CA LYS A 69 -0.45 9.59 19.33
C LYS A 69 0.23 8.82 20.46
N ASP A 70 0.44 7.51 20.29
CA ASP A 70 1.25 6.71 21.19
C ASP A 70 2.75 6.95 20.94
N ASP A 71 3.50 7.24 22.02
CA ASP A 71 4.93 7.56 21.93
C ASP A 71 5.77 6.38 21.42
N SER A 72 5.37 5.15 21.74
CA SER A 72 6.08 3.93 21.29
C SER A 72 5.82 3.66 19.82
N ALA A 73 4.57 3.85 19.36
CA ALA A 73 4.23 3.78 17.95
C ALA A 73 4.96 4.87 17.14
N ARG A 74 4.99 6.10 17.63
CA ARG A 74 5.75 7.20 17.00
C ARG A 74 7.24 6.92 16.95
N TYR A 75 7.82 6.41 18.05
CA TYR A 75 9.20 5.95 18.08
C TYR A 75 9.43 4.92 16.96
N CYS A 76 8.63 3.85 16.90
CA CYS A 76 8.76 2.81 15.88
C CYS A 76 8.56 3.33 14.45
N PHE A 77 7.62 4.24 14.22
CA PHE A 77 7.38 4.84 12.91
C PHE A 77 8.64 5.53 12.37
N THR A 78 9.33 6.31 13.21
CA THR A 78 10.53 7.02 12.77
C THR A 78 11.63 6.09 12.27
N ARG A 79 11.68 4.83 12.73
CA ARG A 79 12.70 3.85 12.33
C ARG A 79 12.48 3.28 10.93
N LEU A 80 11.33 3.55 10.31
CA LEU A 80 11.13 3.29 8.89
C LEU A 80 12.06 4.17 8.04
N SER A 81 12.40 5.38 8.48
CA SER A 81 13.35 6.25 7.77
C SER A 81 14.74 5.63 7.68
N ARG A 82 15.36 5.76 6.51
CA ARG A 82 16.72 5.25 6.23
C ARG A 82 17.77 5.85 7.16
N ALA A 83 17.55 7.06 7.68
CA ALA A 83 18.39 7.70 8.68
C ALA A 83 18.67 6.79 9.90
N HIS A 84 17.75 5.89 10.26
CA HIS A 84 17.87 5.01 11.42
C HIS A 84 18.41 3.61 11.10
N TRP A 85 18.67 3.25 9.83
CA TRP A 85 19.08 1.89 9.47
C TRP A 85 20.47 1.49 10.00
N SER A 86 21.31 2.45 10.40
CA SER A 86 22.58 2.12 11.07
C SER A 86 22.36 1.52 12.46
N GLU A 87 21.26 1.86 13.12
CA GLU A 87 20.87 1.40 14.45
C GLU A 87 19.89 0.23 14.37
N ASP A 88 18.93 0.29 13.44
CA ASP A 88 17.88 -0.70 13.22
C ASP A 88 17.74 -1.04 11.72
N PRO A 89 18.62 -1.90 11.18
CA PRO A 89 18.58 -2.23 9.77
C PRO A 89 17.27 -2.92 9.42
N HIS A 90 16.63 -2.45 8.35
CA HIS A 90 15.32 -2.94 7.88
C HIS A 90 14.18 -2.77 8.89
N ALA A 91 14.27 -1.79 9.80
CA ALA A 91 13.22 -1.41 10.74
C ALA A 91 12.68 -2.61 11.56
N ARG A 92 13.57 -3.49 12.04
CA ARG A 92 13.19 -4.71 12.76
C ARG A 92 12.40 -4.40 14.03
N ILE A 93 12.74 -3.31 14.71
CA ILE A 93 12.02 -2.88 15.93
C ILE A 93 10.58 -2.51 15.56
N THR A 94 10.39 -1.79 14.46
CA THR A 94 9.06 -1.40 13.97
C THR A 94 8.19 -2.62 13.69
N HIS A 95 8.71 -3.59 12.94
CA HIS A 95 7.97 -4.82 12.62
C HIS A 95 7.68 -5.68 13.85
N ALA A 96 8.65 -5.81 14.78
CA ALA A 96 8.46 -6.55 16.02
C ALA A 96 7.40 -5.91 16.93
N PHE A 97 7.41 -4.58 17.04
CA PHE A 97 6.39 -3.84 17.78
C PHE A 97 5.03 -4.00 17.12
N ALA A 98 4.94 -3.81 15.80
CA ALA A 98 3.68 -3.94 15.07
C ALA A 98 3.07 -5.33 15.20
N ALA A 99 3.88 -6.39 15.13
CA ALA A 99 3.42 -7.76 15.33
C ALA A 99 2.89 -8.00 16.75
N ARG A 100 3.61 -7.50 17.77
CA ARG A 100 3.24 -7.69 19.17
C ARG A 100 2.00 -6.90 19.59
N HIS A 101 1.82 -5.71 19.04
CA HIS A 101 0.77 -4.77 19.44
C HIS A 101 -0.37 -4.67 18.43
N HIS A 102 -0.32 -5.47 17.36
CA HIS A 102 -1.25 -5.41 16.24
C HIS A 102 -1.40 -4.01 15.65
N ALA A 103 -0.28 -3.29 15.53
CA ALA A 103 -0.23 -1.88 15.14
C ALA A 103 -0.47 -1.74 13.62
N PHE A 104 -1.74 -1.61 13.26
CA PHE A 104 -2.19 -1.56 11.87
C PHE A 104 -1.60 -0.38 11.10
N GLY A 105 -1.54 0.80 11.73
CA GLY A 105 -0.98 2.01 11.14
C GLY A 105 0.49 1.85 10.77
N LEU A 106 1.30 1.20 11.62
CA LEU A 106 2.71 0.91 11.32
C LEU A 106 2.88 -0.05 10.15
N TYR A 107 2.04 -1.08 10.03
CA TYR A 107 2.08 -1.95 8.85
C TYR A 107 1.65 -1.23 7.57
N VAL A 108 0.64 -0.35 7.65
CA VAL A 108 0.25 0.53 6.55
C VAL A 108 1.39 1.44 6.13
N ALA A 109 2.10 2.04 7.08
CA ALA A 109 3.26 2.87 6.81
C ALA A 109 4.37 2.06 6.10
N ALA A 110 4.66 0.85 6.57
CA ALA A 110 5.61 -0.05 5.92
C ALA A 110 5.15 -0.43 4.49
N ALA A 111 3.86 -0.69 4.27
CA ALA A 111 3.28 -1.01 2.97
C ALA A 111 3.33 0.14 1.94
N ALA A 112 3.58 1.38 2.40
CA ALA A 112 3.77 2.57 1.55
C ALA A 112 5.22 3.07 1.51
N HIS A 113 6.16 2.27 2.03
CA HIS A 113 7.55 2.64 2.13
C HIS A 113 8.27 2.59 0.76
N TRP A 114 9.29 3.42 0.55
CA TRP A 114 10.04 3.44 -0.71
C TRP A 114 10.73 2.09 -1.04
N ASN A 115 11.23 1.40 -0.01
CA ASN A 115 11.90 0.10 -0.15
C ASN A 115 10.87 -1.04 -0.30
N GLU A 116 11.03 -1.84 -1.36
CA GLU A 116 10.13 -2.92 -1.76
C GLU A 116 10.01 -4.04 -0.69
N ASP A 117 11.12 -4.40 -0.02
CA ASP A 117 11.09 -5.41 1.05
C ASP A 117 10.25 -4.94 2.23
N GLN A 118 10.37 -3.66 2.61
CA GLN A 118 9.54 -3.07 3.66
C GLN A 118 8.05 -3.07 3.27
N ARG A 119 7.74 -2.82 2.00
CA ARG A 119 6.37 -2.90 1.51
C ARG A 119 5.80 -4.31 1.62
N ILE A 120 6.57 -5.31 1.18
CA ILE A 120 6.19 -6.72 1.28
C ILE A 120 5.95 -7.12 2.73
N LEU A 121 6.89 -6.80 3.65
CA LEU A 121 6.75 -7.10 5.07
C LEU A 121 5.53 -6.39 5.70
N GLY A 122 5.28 -5.14 5.32
CA GLY A 122 4.10 -4.39 5.73
C GLY A 122 2.80 -5.09 5.31
N LEU A 123 2.71 -5.51 4.05
CA LEU A 123 1.55 -6.22 3.51
C LEU A 123 1.36 -7.61 4.14
N GLU A 124 2.44 -8.38 4.33
CA GLU A 124 2.40 -9.68 5.02
C GLU A 124 1.88 -9.51 6.45
N GLY A 125 2.31 -8.46 7.16
CA GLY A 125 1.78 -8.10 8.47
C GLY A 125 0.28 -7.78 8.45
N LEU A 126 -0.19 -7.01 7.46
CA LEU A 126 -1.62 -6.71 7.29
C LEU A 126 -2.45 -7.98 7.02
N ILE A 127 -1.97 -8.85 6.14
CA ILE A 127 -2.61 -10.15 5.85
C ILE A 127 -2.74 -10.96 7.15
N GLU A 128 -1.69 -11.05 7.94
CA GLU A 128 -1.70 -11.80 9.20
C GLU A 128 -2.65 -11.17 10.22
N LEU A 129 -2.64 -9.85 10.37
CA LEU A 129 -3.62 -9.13 11.20
C LEU A 129 -5.05 -9.47 10.80
N ARG A 130 -5.35 -9.46 9.50
CA ARG A 130 -6.70 -9.76 9.01
C ARG A 130 -7.11 -11.21 9.29
N ARG A 131 -6.19 -12.16 9.21
CA ARG A 131 -6.40 -13.57 9.54
C ARG A 131 -6.65 -13.80 11.02
N MET A 132 -6.02 -13.01 11.89
CA MET A 132 -6.22 -13.11 13.34
C MET A 132 -7.54 -12.49 13.84
N ARG A 133 -8.08 -11.50 13.13
CA ARG A 133 -9.29 -10.77 13.56
C ARG A 133 -10.51 -11.60 13.95
N PRO A 134 -10.86 -12.72 13.27
CA PRO A 134 -11.95 -13.60 13.71
C PRO A 134 -11.76 -14.16 15.14
N MET A 135 -10.53 -14.20 15.65
CA MET A 135 -10.21 -14.64 17.01
C MET A 135 -10.25 -13.51 18.05
N ILE A 136 -10.42 -12.25 17.62
CA ILE A 136 -10.45 -11.08 18.50
C ILE A 136 -11.91 -10.79 18.87
N CYS A 137 -12.25 -10.96 20.15
CA CYS A 137 -13.51 -10.46 20.70
C CYS A 137 -13.38 -8.95 20.94
N THR A 138 -14.23 -8.15 20.28
CA THR A 138 -14.27 -6.70 20.46
C THR A 138 -15.70 -6.18 20.59
N THR A 139 -15.86 -4.91 20.94
CA THR A 139 -17.18 -4.26 20.99
C THR A 139 -17.71 -3.99 19.58
N ARG A 140 -18.99 -3.63 19.46
CA ARG A 140 -19.57 -3.22 18.18
C ARG A 140 -18.79 -2.06 17.55
N GLU A 141 -18.47 -1.04 18.34
CA GLU A 141 -17.68 0.12 17.90
C GLU A 141 -16.28 -0.32 17.46
N GLY A 142 -15.71 -1.32 18.15
CA GLY A 142 -14.45 -1.94 17.74
C GLY A 142 -14.54 -2.60 16.36
N TYR A 143 -15.60 -3.37 16.09
CA TYR A 143 -15.82 -3.97 14.77
C TYR A 143 -16.02 -2.90 13.68
N GLU A 144 -16.77 -1.85 13.96
CA GLU A 144 -16.98 -0.73 13.02
C GLU A 144 -15.65 -0.05 12.66
N ARG A 145 -14.74 0.15 13.63
CA ARG A 145 -13.39 0.67 13.35
C ARG A 145 -12.54 -0.28 12.50
N LEU A 146 -12.60 -1.59 12.76
CA LEU A 146 -11.88 -2.58 11.96
C LEU A 146 -12.38 -2.59 10.51
N LEU A 147 -13.69 -2.46 10.28
CA LEU A 147 -14.26 -2.34 8.94
C LEU A 147 -13.81 -1.05 8.25
N GLN A 148 -13.77 0.08 8.95
CA GLN A 148 -13.26 1.34 8.40
C GLN A 148 -11.79 1.22 7.97
N GLN A 149 -10.96 0.55 8.77
CA GLN A 149 -9.57 0.24 8.41
C GLN A 149 -9.50 -0.64 7.14
N ASP A 150 -10.36 -1.66 7.03
CA ASP A 150 -10.40 -2.57 5.88
C ASP A 150 -10.79 -1.83 4.61
N THR A 151 -11.84 -1.01 4.67
CA THR A 151 -12.28 -0.19 3.54
C THR A 151 -11.19 0.80 3.11
N ALA A 152 -10.52 1.45 4.06
CA ALA A 152 -9.43 2.38 3.74
C ALA A 152 -8.24 1.66 3.10
N LEU A 153 -7.89 0.46 3.59
CA LEU A 153 -6.81 -0.34 3.03
C LEU A 153 -7.15 -0.85 1.63
N VAL A 154 -8.34 -1.42 1.42
CA VAL A 154 -8.74 -1.94 0.09
C VAL A 154 -8.69 -0.83 -0.96
N ARG A 155 -9.17 0.38 -0.64
CA ARG A 155 -9.05 1.54 -1.54
C ARG A 155 -7.60 1.88 -1.87
N TYR A 156 -6.71 1.85 -0.87
CA TYR A 156 -5.29 2.08 -1.10
C TYR A 156 -4.64 0.98 -1.95
N LEU A 157 -4.96 -0.29 -1.71
CA LEU A 157 -4.42 -1.39 -2.49
C LEU A 157 -4.92 -1.35 -3.95
N LEU A 158 -6.17 -0.94 -4.18
CA LEU A 158 -6.68 -0.68 -5.54
C LEU A 158 -5.95 0.48 -6.21
N LEU A 159 -5.62 1.55 -5.47
CA LEU A 159 -4.75 2.63 -5.97
C LEU A 159 -3.38 2.07 -6.36
N VAL A 160 -2.73 1.29 -5.48
CA VAL A 160 -1.42 0.66 -5.76
C VAL A 160 -1.47 -0.14 -7.05
N VAL A 161 -2.49 -0.99 -7.20
CA VAL A 161 -2.68 -1.82 -8.40
C VAL A 161 -2.95 -0.97 -9.65
N GLY A 162 -3.66 0.15 -9.51
CA GLY A 162 -3.97 1.06 -10.62
C GLY A 162 -2.79 1.92 -11.06
N THR A 163 -1.81 2.20 -10.18
CA THR A 163 -0.69 3.11 -10.47
C THR A 163 0.66 2.42 -10.61
N THR A 164 0.79 1.17 -10.17
CA THR A 164 2.07 0.44 -10.17
C THR A 164 2.12 -0.54 -11.34
N PRO A 165 3.20 -0.55 -12.15
CA PRO A 165 3.39 -1.56 -13.17
C PRO A 165 3.31 -2.98 -12.60
N LEU A 166 2.63 -3.90 -13.26
CA LEU A 166 2.54 -5.30 -12.80
C LEU A 166 3.85 -6.08 -12.96
N SER A 167 4.77 -5.58 -13.79
CA SER A 167 6.09 -6.16 -13.99
C SER A 167 7.13 -5.08 -14.28
N ILE A 168 8.38 -5.37 -13.96
CA ILE A 168 9.54 -4.54 -14.30
C ILE A 168 10.64 -5.41 -14.93
N GLY A 169 11.61 -4.78 -15.59
CA GLY A 169 12.78 -5.48 -16.13
C GLY A 169 13.89 -5.71 -15.09
N GLY A 170 14.86 -6.58 -15.43
CA GLY A 170 16.00 -6.94 -14.57
C GLY A 170 15.77 -8.23 -13.76
N SER A 171 16.77 -9.06 -13.53
CA SER A 171 16.56 -10.41 -12.97
C SER A 171 16.14 -10.42 -11.50
N GLU A 172 16.89 -9.71 -10.65
CA GLU A 172 16.66 -9.68 -9.19
C GLU A 172 15.50 -8.74 -8.82
N ASN A 173 15.54 -7.50 -9.31
CA ASN A 173 14.50 -6.52 -9.03
C ASN A 173 13.12 -6.97 -9.53
N ALA A 174 13.03 -7.61 -10.71
CA ALA A 174 11.76 -8.14 -11.18
C ALA A 174 11.20 -9.25 -10.29
N THR A 175 12.06 -10.08 -9.68
CA THR A 175 11.63 -11.14 -8.77
C THR A 175 11.05 -10.54 -7.48
N ILE A 176 11.70 -9.52 -6.92
CA ILE A 176 11.21 -8.82 -5.71
C ILE A 176 9.93 -8.05 -6.03
N HIS A 177 9.88 -7.36 -7.17
CA HIS A 177 8.67 -6.65 -7.63
C HIS A 177 7.50 -7.61 -7.89
N GLU A 178 7.78 -8.76 -8.49
CA GLU A 178 6.77 -9.80 -8.71
C GLU A 178 6.21 -10.30 -7.37
N ARG A 179 7.07 -10.52 -6.37
CA ARG A 179 6.64 -10.85 -5.02
C ARG A 179 5.77 -9.73 -4.44
N TYR A 180 6.15 -8.47 -4.58
CA TYR A 180 5.34 -7.35 -4.09
C TYR A 180 3.93 -7.32 -4.67
N ILE A 181 3.80 -7.35 -6.00
CA ILE A 181 2.48 -7.30 -6.65
C ILE A 181 1.64 -8.51 -6.24
N ARG A 182 2.25 -9.69 -6.11
CA ARG A 182 1.58 -10.88 -5.59
C ARG A 182 1.07 -10.67 -4.16
N THR A 183 1.89 -10.10 -3.28
CA THR A 183 1.47 -9.81 -1.91
C THR A 183 0.36 -8.75 -1.85
N VAL A 184 0.37 -7.75 -2.74
CA VAL A 184 -0.73 -6.77 -2.88
C VAL A 184 -2.06 -7.46 -3.24
N ILE A 185 -2.04 -8.33 -4.25
CA ILE A 185 -3.21 -9.10 -4.68
C ILE A 185 -3.70 -10.02 -3.54
N GLN A 186 -2.79 -10.70 -2.86
CA GLN A 186 -3.13 -11.54 -1.71
C GLN A 186 -3.76 -10.74 -0.57
N ALA A 187 -3.29 -9.52 -0.32
CA ALA A 187 -3.88 -8.63 0.66
C ALA A 187 -5.29 -8.20 0.25
N LEU A 188 -5.50 -7.81 -1.02
CA LEU A 188 -6.84 -7.51 -1.56
C LEU A 188 -7.81 -8.67 -1.35
N ASP A 189 -7.41 -9.87 -1.76
CA ASP A 189 -8.20 -11.09 -1.59
C ASP A 189 -8.52 -11.39 -0.13
N THR A 190 -7.51 -11.32 0.74
CA THR A 190 -7.68 -11.59 2.18
C THR A 190 -8.66 -10.61 2.84
N TYR A 191 -8.60 -9.32 2.49
CA TYR A 191 -9.47 -8.31 3.08
C TYR A 191 -10.88 -8.31 2.50
N THR A 192 -11.03 -8.70 1.23
CA THR A 192 -12.33 -8.77 0.54
C THR A 192 -13.01 -10.14 0.63
N GLY A 193 -12.34 -11.14 1.22
CA GLY A 193 -12.84 -12.52 1.31
C GLY A 193 -12.89 -13.25 -0.02
N GLN A 194 -12.08 -12.81 -0.99
CA GLN A 194 -11.98 -13.40 -2.31
C GLN A 194 -10.76 -14.34 -2.39
N HIS A 195 -10.73 -15.19 -3.41
CA HIS A 195 -9.61 -16.09 -3.68
C HIS A 195 -9.35 -16.14 -5.19
N HIS A 196 -8.64 -15.15 -5.71
CA HIS A 196 -8.27 -15.06 -7.12
C HIS A 196 -6.98 -15.84 -7.46
N GLY A 197 -6.61 -16.80 -6.60
CA GLY A 197 -5.67 -17.88 -6.93
C GLY A 197 -4.21 -17.44 -7.10
N LEU A 198 -3.52 -17.27 -5.97
CA LEU A 198 -2.05 -17.22 -5.94
C LEU A 198 -1.43 -18.51 -5.39
N GLU A 199 -2.20 -19.60 -5.33
CA GLU A 199 -1.78 -20.88 -4.73
C GLU A 199 -0.76 -21.67 -5.55
N ASP A 200 -0.44 -21.23 -6.78
CA ASP A 200 0.50 -21.94 -7.66
C ASP A 200 1.88 -21.25 -7.71
N GLU A 201 2.94 -21.98 -7.36
CA GLU A 201 4.33 -21.51 -7.24
C GLU A 201 4.98 -21.04 -8.57
N GLY A 202 4.24 -21.02 -9.68
CA GLY A 202 4.77 -20.75 -11.02
C GLY A 202 4.37 -19.38 -11.57
N SER A 203 5.27 -18.39 -11.44
CA SER A 203 5.28 -17.05 -12.07
C SER A 203 3.95 -16.30 -12.23
N MET A 204 3.87 -15.03 -11.83
CA MET A 204 2.71 -14.14 -12.11
C MET A 204 2.30 -14.10 -13.58
N ARG A 205 3.19 -14.50 -14.50
CA ARG A 205 2.91 -14.68 -15.93
C ARG A 205 1.74 -15.63 -16.25
N ARG A 206 1.33 -16.50 -15.32
CA ARG A 206 0.15 -17.38 -15.51
C ARG A 206 -1.17 -16.80 -15.04
N VAL A 207 -1.18 -15.74 -14.22
CA VAL A 207 -2.37 -15.33 -13.44
C VAL A 207 -3.25 -14.28 -14.14
N HIS A 208 -2.80 -13.64 -15.22
CA HIS A 208 -3.60 -12.56 -15.81
C HIS A 208 -3.63 -12.64 -17.34
N ASN A 209 -4.59 -13.38 -17.88
CA ASN A 209 -5.23 -12.85 -19.09
C ASN A 209 -6.06 -11.61 -18.69
N ASP A 210 -6.21 -10.64 -19.59
CA ASP A 210 -6.89 -9.37 -19.31
C ASP A 210 -8.32 -9.55 -18.75
N THR A 211 -8.95 -10.68 -19.06
CA THR A 211 -10.31 -11.02 -18.60
C THR A 211 -10.33 -11.38 -17.11
N GLU A 212 -9.39 -12.20 -16.62
CA GLU A 212 -9.28 -12.56 -15.20
C GLU A 212 -8.93 -11.34 -14.34
N TRP A 213 -8.04 -10.50 -14.85
CA TRP A 213 -7.68 -9.24 -14.20
C TRP A 213 -8.88 -8.29 -14.09
N SER A 214 -9.61 -8.09 -15.19
CA SER A 214 -10.81 -7.26 -15.21
C SER A 214 -11.88 -7.77 -14.25
N LYS A 215 -12.03 -9.10 -14.13
CA LYS A 215 -12.94 -9.72 -13.16
C LYS A 215 -12.51 -9.45 -11.72
N ALA A 216 -11.22 -9.65 -11.39
CA ALA A 216 -10.71 -9.41 -10.05
C ALA A 216 -10.91 -7.94 -9.61
N LEU A 217 -10.56 -6.99 -10.49
CA LEU A 217 -10.82 -5.56 -10.26
C LEU A 217 -12.30 -5.29 -10.00
N HIS A 218 -13.19 -5.84 -10.84
CA HIS A 218 -14.63 -5.68 -10.66
C HIS A 218 -15.09 -6.19 -9.29
N TYR A 219 -14.63 -7.37 -8.86
CA TYR A 219 -15.00 -7.91 -7.55
C TYR A 219 -14.53 -7.03 -6.40
N TRP A 220 -13.27 -6.57 -6.41
CA TRP A 220 -12.74 -5.74 -5.35
C TRP A 220 -13.43 -4.36 -5.27
N HIS A 221 -13.75 -3.74 -6.42
CA HIS A 221 -14.59 -2.53 -6.46
C HIS A 221 -16.01 -2.80 -5.94
N SER A 222 -16.63 -3.91 -6.34
CA SER A 222 -17.97 -4.27 -5.87
C SER A 222 -18.04 -4.47 -4.35
N TRP A 223 -16.95 -4.96 -3.72
CA TRP A 223 -16.85 -5.11 -2.27
C TRP A 223 -16.90 -3.74 -1.55
N LEU A 224 -16.36 -2.69 -2.17
CA LEU A 224 -16.47 -1.32 -1.66
C LEU A 224 -17.87 -0.71 -1.85
N GLY A 225 -18.75 -1.37 -2.61
CA GLY A 225 -20.04 -0.84 -3.05
C GLY A 225 -19.92 0.23 -4.15
N GLU A 226 -18.82 0.18 -4.93
CA GLU A 226 -18.50 1.09 -6.04
C GLU A 226 -18.77 0.44 -7.41
#